data_AF-A0A2P7U2L5-F1
#
_entry.id   AF-A0A2P7U2L5-F1
#
_cell.length_a   1.000
_cell.length_b   1.000
_cell.length_c   1.000
_cell.angle_alpha   90.00
_cell.angle_beta   90.00
_cell.angle_gamma   90.00
#
_symmetry.space_group_name_H-M   'P 1'
#
loop_
_entity.id
_entity.type
_entity.pdbx_description
1 polymer ?
#
loop_
_entity_poly.entity_id
_entity_poly.type
_entity_poly.pdbx_seq_one_letter_code
_entity_poly.pdbx_strand_id
1 'polypeptide(L)'
;MLTDHTVTVRTVKLPADIMPDSGRYPHYRLVPLTGTDNRYCLFFHISTEHYLILEASAPRRRMQELLGRMLEHAPYEIFETIG
;
A
#
# COMPACT_ATOMS: atom_id res chain seq x y z
N MET A 1 -0.17 -0.93 29.91
CA MET A 1 -0.51 -0.06 28.77
C MET A 1 0.14 -0.67 27.54
N LEU A 2 -0.64 -1.12 26.56
CA LEU A 2 -0.08 -1.34 25.23
C LEU A 2 0.18 0.06 24.67
N THR A 3 1.43 0.41 24.46
CA THR A 3 1.76 1.60 23.68
C THR A 3 1.24 1.37 22.27
N ASP A 4 0.15 2.06 21.90
CA ASP A 4 -0.27 2.27 20.52
C ASP A 4 0.87 3.01 19.81
N HIS A 5 1.88 2.26 19.38
CA HIS A 5 2.88 2.75 18.45
C HIS A 5 2.18 2.90 17.12
N THR A 6 1.49 4.02 16.93
CA THR A 6 0.87 4.37 15.66
C THR A 6 1.98 4.56 14.63
N VAL A 7 2.29 3.49 13.90
CA VAL A 7 3.23 3.57 12.79
C VAL A 7 2.69 4.59 11.79
N THR A 8 3.42 5.68 11.62
CA THR A 8 3.03 6.72 10.69
C THR A 8 3.14 6.18 9.27
N VAL A 9 2.00 5.94 8.63
CA VAL A 9 1.94 5.48 7.23
C VAL A 9 2.39 6.60 6.31
N ARG A 10 3.61 6.47 5.76
CA ARG A 10 4.16 7.37 4.74
C ARG A 10 4.11 6.67 3.38
N THR A 11 3.75 7.42 2.34
CA THR A 11 3.61 6.89 0.97
C THR A 11 4.51 7.65 0.02
N VAL A 12 5.09 6.94 -0.94
CA VAL A 12 5.76 7.52 -2.10
C VAL A 12 4.77 7.57 -3.25
N LYS A 13 4.55 8.75 -3.84
CA LYS A 13 3.62 8.91 -4.95
C LYS A 13 4.27 8.44 -6.25
N LEU A 14 3.54 7.64 -7.03
CA LEU A 14 3.96 7.17 -8.34
C LEU A 14 2.82 7.27 -9.36
N PRO A 15 3.08 7.68 -10.62
CA PRO A 15 2.13 7.53 -11.71
C PRO A 15 1.68 6.07 -11.90
N ALA A 16 0.47 5.87 -12.42
CA ALA A 16 -0.12 4.55 -12.61
C ALA A 16 0.69 3.61 -13.52
N ASP A 17 1.35 4.18 -14.52
CA ASP A 17 2.16 3.51 -15.54
C ASP A 17 3.59 3.18 -15.08
N ILE A 18 4.01 3.65 -13.91
CA ILE A 18 5.37 3.45 -13.40
C ILE A 18 5.39 2.38 -12.32
N MET A 19 6.23 1.34 -12.51
CA MET A 19 6.61 0.40 -11.46
C MET A 19 7.85 0.91 -10.70
N PRO A 20 7.97 0.61 -9.39
CA PRO A 20 9.22 0.80 -8.66
C PRO A 20 10.36 -0.04 -9.26
N ASP A 21 11.59 0.44 -9.11
CA ASP A 21 12.80 -0.28 -9.52
C ASP A 21 12.90 -1.66 -8.85
N SER A 22 13.58 -2.61 -9.50
CA SER A 22 13.73 -3.99 -9.01
C SER A 22 14.37 -4.11 -7.63
N GLY A 23 15.18 -3.13 -7.21
CA GLY A 23 15.77 -3.05 -5.87
C GLY A 23 14.79 -2.64 -4.76
N ARG A 24 13.54 -2.28 -5.10
CA ARG A 24 12.51 -1.78 -4.17
C ARG A 24 11.40 -2.81 -3.95
N TYR A 25 11.69 -4.09 -4.22
CA TYR A 25 10.83 -5.21 -3.84
C TYR A 25 11.34 -5.86 -2.55
N PRO A 26 10.44 -6.44 -1.72
CA PRO A 26 9.00 -6.35 -1.86
C PRO A 26 8.46 -5.01 -1.34
N HIS A 27 7.26 -4.62 -1.78
CA HIS A 27 6.62 -3.37 -1.37
C HIS A 27 5.10 -3.47 -1.38
N TYR A 28 4.45 -2.55 -0.66
CA TYR A 28 3.02 -2.33 -0.76
C TYR A 28 2.70 -1.35 -1.89
N ARG A 29 1.59 -1.58 -2.59
CA ARG A 29 1.07 -0.64 -3.56
C ARG A 29 -0.40 -0.35 -3.33
N LEU A 30 -0.71 0.91 -3.09
CA LEU A 30 -2.06 1.44 -2.91
C LEU A 30 -2.52 2.04 -4.24
N VAL A 31 -3.58 1.49 -4.82
CA VAL A 31 -4.09 1.89 -6.15
C VAL A 31 -5.53 2.40 -6.01
N PRO A 32 -5.84 3.64 -6.43
CA PRO A 32 -7.20 4.15 -6.41
C PRO A 32 -8.06 3.41 -7.45
N LEU A 33 -9.30 3.09 -7.09
CA LEU A 33 -10.25 2.45 -7.99
C LEU A 33 -11.03 3.54 -8.76
N THR A 34 -10.89 3.54 -10.08
CA THR A 34 -11.59 4.47 -10.97
C THR A 34 -13.11 4.29 -10.89
N GLY A 35 -13.86 5.39 -10.90
CA GLY A 35 -15.33 5.38 -10.85
C GLY A 35 -15.93 5.02 -9.49
N THR A 36 -15.11 4.88 -8.44
CA THR A 36 -15.60 4.72 -7.06
C THR A 36 -15.05 5.82 -6.18
N ASP A 37 -15.92 6.49 -5.42
CA ASP A 37 -15.50 7.58 -4.54
C ASP A 37 -14.55 7.07 -3.45
N ASN A 38 -13.28 7.46 -3.57
CA ASN A 38 -12.25 7.33 -2.54
C ASN A 38 -11.99 5.89 -2.04
N ARG A 39 -12.15 4.89 -2.92
CA ARG A 39 -11.79 3.49 -2.64
C ARG A 39 -10.48 3.11 -3.29
N TYR A 40 -9.78 2.19 -2.67
CA TYR A 40 -8.47 1.73 -3.11
C TYR A 40 -8.41 0.20 -3.09
N CYS A 41 -7.49 -0.34 -3.86
CA CYS A 41 -7.00 -1.70 -3.74
C CYS A 41 -5.58 -1.67 -3.16
N LEU A 42 -5.27 -2.60 -2.26
CA LEU A 42 -3.94 -2.77 -1.67
C LEU A 42 -3.32 -4.06 -2.18
N PHE A 43 -2.15 -3.91 -2.81
CA PHE A 43 -1.33 -5.00 -3.28
C PHE A 43 -0.07 -5.14 -2.43
N PHE A 44 0.47 -6.35 -2.37
CA PHE A 44 1.83 -6.63 -1.92
C PHE A 44 2.60 -7.27 -3.06
N HIS A 45 3.53 -6.51 -3.63
CA HIS A 45 4.36 -6.97 -4.71
C HIS A 45 5.61 -7.65 -4.16
N ILE A 46 5.83 -8.91 -4.56
CA ILE A 46 6.99 -9.71 -4.19
C ILE A 46 8.10 -9.54 -5.23
N SER A 47 7.72 -9.43 -6.50
CA SER A 47 8.59 -9.14 -7.63
C SER A 47 7.79 -8.41 -8.72
N THR A 48 8.42 -8.18 -9.88
CA THR A 48 7.77 -7.63 -11.07
C THR A 48 6.60 -8.47 -11.55
N GLU A 49 6.65 -9.79 -11.38
CA GLU A 49 5.66 -10.73 -11.91
C GLU A 49 4.71 -11.29 -10.83
N HIS A 50 5.10 -11.20 -9.56
CA HIS A 50 4.37 -11.86 -8.46
C HIS A 50 3.85 -10.82 -7.47
N TYR A 51 2.55 -10.86 -7.22
CA TYR A 51 1.89 -10.00 -6.24
C TYR A 51 0.71 -10.71 -5.57
N LEU A 52 0.34 -10.19 -4.40
CA LEU A 52 -0.86 -10.57 -3.65
C LEU A 52 -1.83 -9.40 -3.60
N ILE A 53 -3.12 -9.67 -3.66
CA ILE A 53 -4.17 -8.71 -3.35
C ILE A 53 -4.49 -8.85 -1.86
N LEU A 54 -4.15 -7.85 -1.06
CA LEU A 54 -4.35 -7.87 0.39
C LEU A 54 -5.73 -7.31 0.79
N GLU A 55 -6.22 -6.32 0.05
CA GLU A 55 -7.56 -5.75 0.22
C GLU A 55 -8.03 -5.25 -1.15
N ALA A 56 -9.12 -5.83 -1.65
CA ALA A 56 -9.58 -5.58 -3.02
C ALA A 56 -10.28 -4.22 -3.15
N SER A 57 -10.96 -3.77 -2.10
CA SER A 57 -11.70 -2.52 -2.15
C SER A 57 -12.05 -1.99 -0.76
N ALA A 58 -11.35 -0.95 -0.30
CA ALA A 58 -11.65 -0.30 0.96
C ALA A 58 -11.43 1.22 0.89
N PRO A 59 -12.10 2.01 1.75
CA PRO A 59 -11.83 3.44 1.87
C PRO A 59 -10.42 3.67 2.41
N ARG A 60 -9.84 4.84 2.07
CA ARG A 60 -8.47 5.24 2.47
C ARG A 60 -8.16 5.00 3.95
N ARG A 61 -9.08 5.36 4.86
CA ARG A 61 -8.90 5.19 6.31
C ARG A 61 -8.63 3.72 6.70
N ARG A 62 -9.40 2.79 6.14
CA ARG A 62 -9.23 1.35 6.40
C ARG A 62 -7.90 0.85 5.85
N MET A 63 -7.46 1.37 4.70
CA MET A 63 -6.15 1.04 4.13
C MET A 63 -5.01 1.53 5.03
N GLN A 64 -5.11 2.74 5.58
CA GLN A 64 -4.11 3.27 6.52
C GLN A 64 -4.04 2.42 7.80
N GLU A 65 -5.17 2.00 8.37
CA GLU A 65 -5.20 1.12 9.54
C GLU A 65 -4.58 -0.25 9.26
N LEU A 66 -4.88 -0.83 8.08
CA LEU A 66 -4.33 -2.11 7.65
C LEU A 66 -2.81 -2.03 7.47
N LEU A 67 -2.34 -1.00 6.75
CA LEU A 67 -0.92 -0.74 6.53
C LEU A 67 -0.20 -0.45 7.85
N GLY A 68 -0.79 0.33 8.76
CA GLY A 68 -0.21 0.61 10.07
C GLY A 68 0.12 -0.67 10.84
N ARG A 69 -0.84 -1.61 10.91
CA ARG A 69 -0.62 -2.92 11.55
C ARG A 69 0.40 -3.78 10.82
N MET A 70 0.38 -3.79 9.49
CA MET A 70 1.33 -4.57 8.70
C MET A 70 2.77 -4.07 8.87
N LEU A 71 2.97 -2.75 8.92
CA LEU A 71 4.28 -2.14 9.07
C LEU A 71 4.97 -2.46 10.42
N GLU A 72 4.23 -2.90 11.45
CA GLU A 72 4.80 -3.36 12.72
C GLU A 72 5.69 -4.60 12.55
N HIS A 73 5.40 -5.44 11.55
CA HIS A 73 6.10 -6.70 11.32
C HIS A 73 6.70 -6.85 9.91
N ALA A 74 6.25 -6.01 8.98
CA ALA A 74 6.67 -6.03 7.58
C ALA A 74 6.86 -4.58 7.09
N PRO A 75 7.97 -3.92 7.47
CA PRO A 75 8.23 -2.49 7.26
C PRO A 75 8.67 -2.18 5.82
N TYR A 76 7.92 -2.67 4.85
CA TYR A 76 8.18 -2.44 3.44
C TYR A 76 7.67 -1.08 2.98
N GLU A 77 8.29 -0.57 1.92
CA GLU A 77 7.92 0.71 1.33
C GLU A 77 6.47 0.67 0.79
N ILE A 78 5.80 1.82 0.83
CA ILE A 78 4.42 1.95 0.37
C ILE A 78 4.39 2.93 -0.80
N PHE A 79 4.02 2.44 -1.97
CA PHE A 79 3.76 3.27 -3.13
C PHE A 79 2.28 3.55 -3.26
N GLU A 80 1.93 4.81 -3.47
CA GLU A 80 0.57 5.21 -3.76
C GLU A 80 0.47 5.70 -5.19
N THR A 81 -0.38 5.04 -5.96
CA THR A 81 -0.63 5.40 -7.34
C THR A 81 -1.43 6.69 -7.40
N ILE A 82 -0.89 7.67 -8.11
CA ILE A 82 -1.58 8.90 -8.49
C ILE A 82 -2.05 8.78 -9.94
N GLY A 83 -3.29 9.18 -10.19
CA GLY A 83 -3.93 9.19 -11.50
C GLY A 83 -4.80 10.42 -11.65
#